data_AF-A0A8J4XNY7-F1
#
_entry.id   AF-A0A8J4XNY7-F1
#
_cell.length_a   1.000
_cell.length_b   1.000
_cell.length_c   1.000
_cell.angle_alpha   90.00
_cell.angle_beta   90.00
_cell.angle_gamma   90.00
#
_symmetry.space_group_name_H-M   'P 1'
#
loop_
_entity.id
_entity.type
_entity.pdbx_description
1 polymer ?
#
loop_
_entity_poly.entity_id
_entity_poly.type
_entity_poly.pdbx_seq_one_letter_code
_entity_poly.pdbx_strand_id
1 'polypeptide(L)'
;MHHKCSHVIKLGDLNLHLEQEAYDNLFMVQGLENHVLFPTHEWGGLLGPVLSDLPETSILCQQRGLVGSIDHYAVLAQVKLNMAREDAVPRTIWLWEMADWSSMRHAIDHMDWEALLVGDAEAKACAISSKLLDLLQQHIPSRKYLTRHGDTAWFDYRCRVAAEAKHAAWMRYKRRPTHQNKASTSGGVQADGRYLQMGEESPERGL
;
A
#
# COMPACT_ATOMS: atom_id res chain seq x y z
N MET A 1 15.44 2.03 -11.10
CA MET A 1 14.41 2.67 -10.24
C MET A 1 15.11 3.75 -9.42
N HIS A 2 14.93 5.02 -9.78
CA HIS A 2 15.38 6.12 -8.93
C HIS A 2 14.35 6.30 -7.82
N HIS A 3 14.77 6.17 -6.55
CA HIS A 3 13.97 6.68 -5.44
C HIS A 3 13.87 8.20 -5.60
N LYS A 4 12.71 8.69 -6.05
CA LYS A 4 12.36 10.10 -5.91
C LYS A 4 11.97 10.30 -4.45
N CYS A 5 12.94 10.58 -3.59
CA CYS A 5 12.65 11.19 -2.29
C CYS A 5 12.11 12.59 -2.58
N SER A 6 10.84 12.84 -2.26
CA SER A 6 10.22 14.15 -2.47
C SER A 6 10.73 15.20 -1.49
N HIS A 7 11.17 14.77 -0.29
CA HIS A 7 11.62 15.63 0.79
C HIS A 7 12.79 14.99 1.56
N VAL A 8 13.64 15.82 2.16
CA VAL A 8 14.85 15.41 2.90
C VAL A 8 14.87 16.10 4.27
N ILE A 9 15.16 15.31 5.31
CA ILE A 9 15.43 15.84 6.66
C ILE A 9 16.82 15.33 7.08
N LYS A 10 17.70 16.24 7.50
CA LYS A 10 19.01 15.95 8.10
C LYS A 10 18.98 16.31 9.58
N LEU A 11 19.40 15.35 10.40
CA LEU A 11 19.46 15.45 11.86
C LEU A 11 20.86 15.05 12.30
N GLY A 12 21.41 15.76 13.28
CA GLY A 12 22.69 15.41 13.88
C GLY A 12 23.28 16.55 14.67
N ASP A 13 24.39 16.27 15.34
CA ASP A 13 25.29 17.31 15.82
C ASP A 13 26.23 17.70 14.69
N LEU A 14 26.03 18.89 14.13
CA LEU A 14 26.80 19.35 12.98
C LEU A 14 28.00 20.22 13.38
N ASN A 15 28.20 20.47 14.68
CA ASN A 15 29.28 21.32 15.18
C ASN A 15 29.49 22.57 14.33
N LEU A 16 28.41 23.32 14.10
CA LEU A 16 28.29 24.41 13.12
C LEU A 16 29.52 25.33 13.05
N HIS A 17 30.06 25.65 14.22
CA HIS A 17 31.19 26.56 14.41
C HIS A 17 32.52 26.07 13.79
N LEU A 18 32.65 24.77 13.50
CA LEU A 18 33.84 24.17 12.88
C LEU A 18 33.73 24.07 11.35
N GLU A 19 32.52 23.97 10.82
CA GLU A 19 32.25 23.60 9.42
C GLU A 19 31.24 24.55 8.76
N GLN A 20 31.39 25.86 9.00
CA GLN A 20 30.43 26.89 8.57
C GLN A 20 30.19 26.88 7.06
N GLU A 21 31.22 26.70 6.23
CA GLU A 21 31.08 26.67 4.77
C GLU A 21 30.27 25.46 4.29
N ALA A 22 30.51 24.28 4.88
CA ALA A 22 29.75 23.08 4.56
C ALA A 22 28.29 23.23 4.99
N TYR A 23 28.05 23.89 6.12
CA TYR A 23 26.72 24.20 6.59
C TYR A 23 25.99 25.20 5.69
N ASP A 24 26.61 26.31 5.32
CA ASP A 24 26.03 27.33 4.44
C ASP A 24 25.63 26.74 3.07
N ASN A 25 26.42 25.80 2.56
CA ASN A 25 26.09 25.07 1.34
C ASN A 25 24.79 24.24 1.45
N LEU A 26 24.42 23.78 2.65
CA LEU A 26 23.14 23.07 2.86
C LEU A 26 21.94 24.01 2.65
N PHE A 27 22.07 25.30 2.94
CA PHE A 27 21.03 26.29 2.71
C PHE A 27 21.04 26.73 1.25
N MET A 28 22.21 27.17 0.78
CA MET A 28 22.33 27.89 -0.49
C MET A 28 22.26 26.97 -1.70
N VAL A 29 22.83 25.76 -1.60
CA VAL A 29 22.89 24.82 -2.73
C VAL A 29 21.77 23.80 -2.65
N GLN A 30 21.46 23.31 -1.45
CA GLN A 30 20.48 22.23 -1.24
C GLN A 30 19.09 22.75 -0.86
N GLY A 31 18.93 24.06 -0.63
CA GLY A 31 17.63 24.67 -0.32
C GLY A 31 17.02 24.21 1.00
N LEU A 32 17.85 23.78 1.96
CA LEU A 32 17.38 23.33 3.28
C LEU A 32 17.26 24.51 4.24
N GLU A 33 16.29 24.44 5.14
CA GLU A 33 16.10 25.41 6.22
C GLU A 33 16.35 24.75 7.57
N ASN A 34 16.88 25.52 8.53
CA ASN A 34 17.03 25.06 9.91
C ASN A 34 15.79 25.44 10.70
N HIS A 35 15.08 24.43 11.20
CA HIS A 35 13.85 24.62 11.96
C HIS A 35 14.09 24.75 13.48
N VAL A 36 15.34 24.68 13.94
CA VAL A 36 15.72 24.88 15.35
C VAL A 36 16.17 26.33 15.56
N LEU A 37 15.40 27.07 16.36
CA LEU A 37 15.65 28.48 16.71
C LEU A 37 16.02 28.68 18.18
N PHE A 38 16.32 27.60 18.90
CA PHE A 38 16.63 27.60 20.34
C PHE A 38 17.97 26.94 20.62
N PRO A 39 18.67 27.29 21.71
CA PRO A 39 19.92 26.66 22.08
C PRO A 39 19.78 25.13 22.24
N THR A 40 20.74 24.39 21.71
CA THR A 40 20.79 22.92 21.79
C THR A 40 21.94 22.42 22.67
N HIS A 41 22.70 23.33 23.26
CA HIS A 41 23.80 23.08 24.18
C HIS A 41 23.62 23.92 25.45
N GLU A 42 24.06 23.41 26.60
CA GLU A 42 23.90 24.05 27.91
C GLU A 42 24.63 25.41 28.03
N TRP A 43 25.73 25.60 27.31
CA TRP A 43 26.50 26.85 27.28
C TRP A 43 26.02 27.82 26.19
N GLY A 44 24.90 27.48 25.53
CA GLY A 44 24.38 28.22 24.39
C GLY A 44 24.88 27.67 23.06
N GLY A 45 24.24 28.09 21.97
CA GLY A 45 24.61 27.68 20.61
C GLY A 45 23.66 26.66 19.96
N LEU A 46 23.70 26.64 18.63
CA LEU A 46 22.87 25.82 17.74
C LEU A 46 23.74 24.70 17.14
N LEU A 47 24.02 23.66 17.92
CA LEU A 47 24.88 22.53 17.51
C LEU A 47 24.07 21.36 16.94
N GLY A 48 22.81 21.21 17.36
CA GLY A 48 21.88 20.18 16.87
C GLY A 48 20.77 20.73 15.95
N PRO A 49 21.08 21.14 14.71
CA PRO A 49 20.08 21.65 13.79
C PRO A 49 19.13 20.55 13.28
N VAL A 50 17.94 20.96 12.86
CA VAL A 50 17.00 20.13 12.10
C VAL A 50 16.86 20.77 10.74
N LEU A 51 17.54 20.22 9.74
CA LEU A 51 17.59 20.78 8.39
C LEU A 51 16.59 20.06 7.49
N SER A 52 15.68 20.77 6.84
CA SER A 52 14.81 20.14 5.83
C SER A 52 14.36 21.09 4.74
N ASP A 53 13.85 20.53 3.64
CA ASP A 53 13.16 21.27 2.58
C ASP A 53 11.64 21.40 2.84
N LEU A 54 11.18 21.05 4.04
CA LEU A 54 9.77 21.12 4.40
C LEU A 54 9.39 22.56 4.78
N PRO A 55 8.18 23.01 4.43
CA PRO A 55 7.70 24.31 4.89
C PRO A 55 7.55 24.32 6.41
N GLU A 56 7.78 25.46 7.06
CA GLU A 56 7.65 25.62 8.52
C GLU A 56 6.32 25.11 9.08
N THR A 57 5.22 25.24 8.32
CA THR A 57 3.89 24.75 8.73
C THR A 57 3.80 23.21 8.85
N SER A 58 4.76 22.48 8.28
CA SER A 58 4.80 21.02 8.25
C SER A 58 5.81 20.42 9.23
N ILE A 59 6.62 21.24 9.91
CA ILE A 59 7.59 20.77 10.90
C ILE A 59 7.59 21.65 12.13
N LEU A 60 7.43 21.04 13.30
CA LEU A 60 7.49 21.72 14.60
C LEU A 60 8.67 21.16 15.39
N CYS A 61 9.63 22.02 15.71
CA CYS A 61 10.76 21.67 16.56
C CYS A 61 10.53 22.18 17.98
N GLN A 62 10.83 21.34 18.97
CA GLN A 62 10.73 21.69 20.38
C GLN A 62 11.97 21.20 21.13
N GLN A 63 12.51 22.07 21.99
CA GLN A 63 13.52 21.67 22.95
C GLN A 63 12.90 20.72 23.98
N ARG A 64 13.69 19.74 24.39
CA ARG A 64 13.42 18.84 25.51
C ARG A 64 14.52 18.98 26.53
N GLY A 65 14.30 18.39 27.71
CA GLY A 65 15.31 18.38 28.76
C GLY A 65 16.60 17.68 28.32
N LEU A 66 17.62 17.81 29.16
CA LEU A 66 18.86 17.07 29.00
C LEU A 66 18.58 15.57 29.01
N VAL A 67 19.28 14.84 28.15
CA VAL A 67 19.20 13.38 28.10
C VAL A 67 20.38 12.82 28.86
N GLY A 68 20.13 12.34 30.08
CA GLY A 68 21.18 11.81 30.94
C GLY A 68 22.14 12.91 31.40
N SER A 69 23.44 12.67 31.27
CA SER A 69 24.53 13.57 31.67
C SER A 69 25.20 14.28 30.49
N ILE A 70 24.51 14.37 29.34
CA ILE A 70 25.02 15.03 28.14
C ILE A 70 24.68 16.52 28.23
N ASP A 71 25.61 17.36 27.79
CA ASP A 71 25.55 18.83 27.73
C ASP A 71 24.64 19.36 26.59
N HIS A 72 24.04 18.45 25.81
CA HIS A 72 23.08 18.76 24.75
C HIS A 72 21.63 18.57 25.20
N TYR A 73 20.78 19.53 24.82
CA TYR A 73 19.34 19.39 24.93
C TYR A 73 18.80 18.49 23.82
N ALA A 74 17.88 17.59 24.16
CA ALA A 74 17.19 16.82 23.13
C ALA A 74 16.30 17.73 22.27
N VAL A 75 16.26 17.45 20.97
CA VAL A 75 15.39 18.12 20.01
C VAL A 75 14.31 17.14 19.57
N LEU A 76 13.04 17.51 19.75
CA LEU A 76 11.91 16.80 19.16
C LEU A 76 11.45 17.53 17.90
N ALA A 77 11.61 16.89 16.74
CA ALA A 77 11.03 17.33 15.48
C ALA A 77 9.75 16.54 15.19
N GLN A 78 8.61 17.23 15.13
CA GLN A 78 7.33 16.65 14.74
C GLN A 78 7.00 17.05 13.30
N VAL A 79 6.90 16.07 12.41
CA VAL A 79 6.70 16.30 10.99
C VAL A 79 5.29 15.88 10.57
N LYS A 80 4.56 16.80 9.93
CA LYS A 80 3.26 16.54 9.32
C LYS A 80 3.46 16.13 7.87
N LEU A 81 3.47 14.83 7.63
CA LEU A 81 3.52 14.29 6.27
C LEU A 81 2.10 14.12 5.73
N ASN A 82 1.78 14.86 4.68
CA ASN A 82 0.64 14.52 3.84
C ASN A 82 1.07 13.35 2.96
N MET A 83 0.77 12.13 3.39
CA MET A 83 0.94 10.97 2.53
C MET A 83 0.06 11.17 1.30
N ALA A 84 0.67 11.45 0.15
CA ALA A 84 0.00 11.32 -1.13
C ALA A 84 -0.44 9.86 -1.24
N ARG A 85 -1.71 9.61 -0.88
CA ARG A 85 -2.34 8.34 -1.19
C ARG A 85 -2.72 8.45 -2.64
N GLU A 86 -2.04 7.67 -3.47
CA GLU A 86 -2.51 7.47 -4.82
C GLU A 86 -3.93 6.92 -4.76
N ASP A 87 -4.82 7.49 -5.58
CA ASP A 87 -6.21 7.09 -5.61
C ASP A 87 -6.32 5.61 -5.97
N ALA A 88 -7.20 4.91 -5.25
CA ALA A 88 -7.45 3.53 -5.57
C ALA A 88 -8.13 3.44 -6.93
N VAL A 89 -7.53 2.70 -7.86
CA VAL A 89 -8.05 2.55 -9.22
C VAL A 89 -9.14 1.48 -9.20
N PRO A 90 -10.31 1.72 -9.81
CA PRO A 90 -11.32 0.68 -9.95
C PRO A 90 -10.85 -0.39 -10.92
N ARG A 91 -10.91 -1.65 -10.48
CA ARG A 91 -10.63 -2.83 -11.27
C ARG A 91 -11.87 -3.70 -11.38
N THR A 92 -12.20 -4.11 -12.60
CA THR A 92 -13.27 -5.07 -12.87
C THR A 92 -12.74 -6.49 -12.68
N ILE A 93 -13.41 -7.28 -11.85
CA ILE A 93 -13.18 -8.72 -11.70
C ILE A 93 -14.41 -9.44 -12.24
N TRP A 94 -14.20 -10.30 -13.23
CA TRP A 94 -15.21 -11.16 -13.82
C TRP A 94 -15.48 -12.36 -12.92
N LEU A 95 -16.76 -12.64 -12.65
CA LEU A 95 -17.20 -13.77 -11.84
C LEU A 95 -17.44 -14.98 -12.76
N TRP A 96 -16.34 -15.58 -13.23
CA TRP A 96 -16.37 -16.69 -14.20
C TRP A 96 -17.21 -17.89 -13.75
N GLU A 97 -17.31 -18.11 -12.43
CA GLU A 97 -18.14 -19.15 -11.81
C GLU A 97 -19.65 -18.91 -11.97
N MET A 98 -20.06 -17.68 -12.28
CA MET A 98 -21.46 -17.27 -12.51
C MET A 98 -21.77 -16.99 -13.98
N ALA A 99 -20.84 -17.32 -14.89
CA ALA A 99 -21.01 -17.03 -16.30
C ALA A 99 -22.10 -17.90 -16.96
N ASP A 100 -22.94 -17.27 -17.79
CA ASP A 100 -23.87 -17.98 -18.67
C ASP A 100 -23.17 -18.44 -19.95
N TRP A 101 -22.40 -19.51 -19.82
CA TRP A 101 -21.63 -20.10 -20.92
C TRP A 101 -22.50 -20.62 -22.07
N SER A 102 -23.74 -21.02 -21.78
CA SER A 102 -24.70 -21.48 -22.79
C SER A 102 -25.08 -20.34 -23.73
N SER A 103 -25.57 -19.23 -23.19
CA SER A 103 -25.99 -18.08 -23.99
C SER A 103 -24.81 -17.43 -24.71
N MET A 104 -23.65 -17.36 -24.07
CA MET A 104 -22.44 -16.83 -24.70
C MET A 104 -22.03 -17.66 -25.91
N ARG A 105 -22.01 -19.00 -25.80
CA ARG A 105 -21.71 -19.89 -26.95
C ARG A 105 -22.72 -19.70 -28.07
N HIS A 106 -24.00 -19.67 -27.74
CA HIS A 106 -25.05 -19.41 -28.73
C HIS A 106 -24.85 -18.08 -29.44
N ALA A 107 -24.49 -17.01 -28.73
CA ALA A 107 -24.25 -15.69 -29.32
C ALA A 107 -23.01 -15.68 -30.24
N ILE A 108 -21.97 -16.42 -29.89
CA ILE A 108 -20.76 -16.61 -30.72
C ILE A 108 -21.09 -17.39 -32.00
N ASP A 109 -21.87 -18.47 -31.88
CA ASP A 109 -22.25 -19.32 -33.01
C ASP A 109 -23.13 -18.58 -34.03
N HIS A 110 -23.93 -17.61 -33.58
CA HIS A 110 -24.81 -16.81 -34.43
C HIS A 110 -24.18 -15.48 -34.88
N MET A 111 -22.90 -15.26 -34.58
CA MET A 111 -22.21 -14.05 -35.01
C MET A 111 -21.87 -14.12 -36.51
N ASP A 112 -22.08 -13.01 -37.22
CA ASP A 112 -21.68 -12.87 -38.62
C ASP A 112 -20.17 -12.67 -38.73
N TRP A 113 -19.43 -13.77 -38.68
CA TRP A 113 -17.97 -13.78 -38.78
C TRP A 113 -17.47 -13.25 -40.13
N GLU A 114 -18.20 -13.50 -41.21
CA GLU A 114 -17.83 -13.03 -42.55
C GLU A 114 -17.84 -11.51 -42.60
N ALA A 115 -18.91 -10.86 -42.12
CA ALA A 115 -18.96 -9.41 -42.04
C ALA A 115 -17.90 -8.84 -41.09
N LEU A 116 -17.59 -9.55 -40.00
CA LEU A 116 -16.60 -9.11 -39.01
C LEU A 116 -15.16 -9.23 -39.52
N LEU A 117 -14.86 -10.17 -40.42
CA LEU A 117 -13.50 -10.50 -40.87
C LEU A 117 -13.10 -9.85 -42.21
N VAL A 118 -13.99 -9.14 -42.89
CA VAL A 118 -13.67 -8.45 -44.15
C VAL A 118 -12.90 -7.13 -43.90
N GLY A 119 -11.73 -6.98 -44.53
CA GLY A 119 -10.96 -5.73 -44.60
C GLY A 119 -9.58 -5.79 -43.94
N ASP A 120 -9.13 -4.65 -43.43
CA ASP A 120 -7.81 -4.48 -42.79
C ASP A 120 -7.66 -5.26 -41.47
N ALA A 121 -6.54 -5.96 -41.31
CA ALA A 121 -6.30 -6.90 -40.22
C ALA A 121 -6.27 -6.24 -38.84
N GLU A 122 -5.67 -5.05 -38.69
CA GLU A 122 -5.58 -4.35 -37.40
C GLU A 122 -6.97 -3.89 -36.95
N ALA A 123 -7.73 -3.30 -37.88
CA ALA A 123 -9.12 -2.91 -37.63
C ALA A 123 -9.99 -4.14 -37.27
N LYS A 124 -9.74 -5.30 -37.88
CA LYS A 124 -10.45 -6.54 -37.55
C LYS A 124 -10.09 -7.07 -36.16
N ALA A 125 -8.81 -7.09 -35.79
CA ALA A 125 -8.37 -7.51 -34.46
C ALA A 125 -9.03 -6.66 -33.36
N CYS A 126 -9.11 -5.34 -33.58
CA CYS A 126 -9.82 -4.43 -32.68
C CYS A 126 -11.33 -4.72 -32.62
N ALA A 127 -11.96 -4.99 -33.76
CA ALA A 127 -13.40 -5.29 -33.84
C ALA A 127 -13.77 -6.61 -33.14
N ILE A 128 -12.99 -7.68 -33.37
CA ILE A 128 -13.15 -8.97 -32.69
C ILE A 128 -12.96 -8.80 -31.18
N SER A 129 -11.89 -8.12 -30.77
CA SER A 129 -11.61 -7.90 -29.35
C SER A 129 -12.75 -7.14 -28.66
N SER A 130 -13.28 -6.11 -29.32
CA SER A 130 -14.43 -5.34 -28.82
C SER A 130 -15.68 -6.22 -28.72
N LYS A 131 -15.98 -7.03 -29.74
CA LYS A 131 -17.15 -7.94 -29.71
C LYS A 131 -17.04 -9.03 -28.64
N LEU A 132 -15.85 -9.59 -28.46
CA LEU A 132 -15.62 -10.55 -27.38
C LEU A 132 -15.78 -9.89 -26.01
N LEU A 133 -15.27 -8.67 -25.82
CA LEU A 133 -15.47 -7.91 -24.58
C LEU A 133 -16.94 -7.59 -24.32
N ASP A 134 -17.71 -7.22 -25.35
CA ASP A 134 -19.15 -6.99 -25.23
C ASP A 134 -19.89 -8.26 -24.77
N LEU A 135 -19.56 -9.42 -25.38
CA LEU A 135 -20.14 -10.70 -24.99
C LEU A 135 -19.76 -11.11 -23.56
N LEU A 136 -18.49 -10.91 -23.18
CA LEU A 136 -18.05 -11.13 -21.80
C LEU A 136 -18.85 -10.23 -20.84
N GLN A 137 -19.06 -8.96 -21.18
CA GLN A 137 -19.84 -8.02 -20.39
C GLN A 137 -21.32 -8.40 -20.27
N GLN A 138 -21.89 -8.96 -21.32
CA GLN A 138 -23.29 -9.36 -21.36
C GLN A 138 -23.55 -10.67 -20.60
N HIS A 139 -22.65 -11.64 -20.69
CA HIS A 139 -22.89 -13.00 -20.21
C HIS A 139 -22.15 -13.36 -18.92
N ILE A 140 -21.19 -12.54 -18.49
CA ILE A 140 -20.38 -12.81 -17.31
C ILE A 140 -20.58 -11.67 -16.30
N PRO A 141 -21.25 -11.93 -15.17
CA PRO A 141 -21.36 -10.95 -14.11
C PRO A 141 -19.97 -10.46 -13.67
N SER A 142 -19.87 -9.17 -13.35
CA SER A 142 -18.62 -8.59 -12.87
C SER A 142 -18.84 -7.73 -11.63
N ARG A 143 -17.76 -7.55 -10.87
CA ARG A 143 -17.72 -6.65 -9.70
C ARG A 143 -16.56 -5.69 -9.85
N LYS A 144 -16.77 -4.45 -9.43
CA LYS A 144 -15.73 -3.42 -9.37
C LYS A 144 -15.12 -3.41 -7.98
N TYR A 145 -13.80 -3.46 -7.91
CA TYR A 145 -13.03 -3.38 -6.67
C TYR A 145 -12.03 -2.24 -6.76
N LEU A 146 -11.84 -1.54 -5.65
CA LEU A 146 -10.78 -0.55 -5.54
C LEU A 146 -9.46 -1.27 -5.22
N THR A 147 -8.53 -1.26 -6.18
CA THR A 147 -7.15 -1.74 -6.00
C THR A 147 -6.27 -0.60 -5.55
N ARG A 148 -5.45 -0.83 -4.51
CA ARG A 148 -4.47 0.16 -4.08
C ARG A 148 -3.24 0.08 -4.98
N HIS A 149 -2.53 1.20 -5.10
CA HIS A 149 -1.25 1.19 -5.77
C HIS A 149 -0.28 0.21 -5.09
N GLY A 150 0.31 -0.69 -5.87
CA GLY A 150 1.16 -1.79 -5.38
C GLY A 150 0.44 -3.14 -5.17
N ASP A 151 -0.89 -3.20 -5.22
CA ASP A 151 -1.62 -4.48 -5.22
C ASP A 151 -1.34 -5.21 -6.56
N THR A 152 -0.85 -6.45 -6.51
CA THR A 152 -0.60 -7.25 -7.72
C THR A 152 -1.91 -7.74 -8.34
N ALA A 153 -1.86 -8.10 -9.62
CA ALA A 153 -3.05 -8.55 -10.35
C ALA A 153 -3.74 -9.79 -9.73
N TRP A 154 -3.01 -10.62 -9.01
CA TRP A 154 -3.54 -11.80 -8.30
C TRP A 154 -3.94 -11.52 -6.85
N PHE A 155 -3.63 -10.32 -6.31
CA PHE A 155 -3.98 -9.94 -4.95
C PHE A 155 -5.41 -9.43 -4.90
N ASP A 156 -6.34 -10.37 -4.77
CA ASP A 156 -7.77 -10.07 -4.76
C ASP A 156 -8.27 -9.61 -3.38
N TYR A 157 -9.58 -9.39 -3.29
CA TYR A 157 -10.24 -9.02 -2.04
C TYR A 157 -10.02 -10.05 -0.92
N ARG A 158 -10.01 -11.35 -1.23
CA ARG A 158 -9.83 -12.40 -0.21
C ARG A 158 -8.39 -12.38 0.31
N CYS A 159 -7.41 -12.24 -0.58
CA CYS A 159 -6.01 -12.02 -0.21
C CYS A 159 -5.86 -10.80 0.69
N ARG A 160 -6.54 -9.70 0.38
CA ARG A 160 -6.51 -8.48 1.19
C ARG A 160 -7.10 -8.71 2.59
N VAL A 161 -8.28 -9.30 2.69
CA VAL A 161 -8.91 -9.62 3.98
C VAL A 161 -8.01 -10.52 4.82
N ALA A 162 -7.41 -11.55 4.21
CA ALA A 162 -6.48 -12.45 4.90
C ALA A 162 -5.19 -11.74 5.36
N ALA A 163 -4.63 -10.85 4.53
CA ALA A 163 -3.44 -10.07 4.86
C ALA A 163 -3.70 -9.08 6.00
N GLU A 164 -4.84 -8.38 5.97
CA GLU A 164 -5.27 -7.45 7.03
C GLU A 164 -5.51 -8.21 8.35
N ALA A 165 -6.16 -9.36 8.30
CA ALA A 165 -6.37 -10.21 9.48
C ALA A 165 -5.03 -10.69 10.08
N LYS A 166 -4.09 -11.14 9.23
CA LYS A 166 -2.73 -11.54 9.65
C LYS A 166 -1.98 -10.37 10.30
N HIS A 167 -2.03 -9.19 9.69
CA HIS A 167 -1.40 -7.99 10.25
C HIS A 167 -2.02 -7.59 11.59
N ALA A 168 -3.36 -7.60 11.70
CA ALA A 168 -4.05 -7.31 12.94
C ALA A 168 -3.68 -8.29 14.06
N ALA A 169 -3.60 -9.60 13.77
CA ALA A 169 -3.16 -10.61 14.72
C ALA A 169 -1.71 -10.34 15.18
N TRP A 170 -0.82 -10.00 14.25
CA TRP A 170 0.57 -9.65 14.56
C TRP A 170 0.67 -8.41 15.46
N MET A 171 -0.11 -7.36 15.18
CA MET A 171 -0.15 -6.15 16.01
C MET A 171 -0.65 -6.44 17.43
N ARG A 172 -1.63 -7.34 17.60
CA ARG A 172 -2.09 -7.80 18.93
C ARG A 172 -0.97 -8.50 19.69
N TYR A 173 -0.24 -9.40 19.04
CA TYR A 173 0.91 -10.08 19.63
C TYR A 173 2.02 -9.12 20.04
N LYS A 174 2.38 -8.16 19.17
CA LYS A 174 3.40 -7.14 19.48
C LYS A 174 3.03 -6.28 20.69
N ARG A 175 1.74 -5.96 20.88
CA ARG A 175 1.26 -5.23 22.06
C ARG A 175 1.28 -6.08 23.33
N ARG A 176 0.94 -7.37 23.22
CA ARG A 176 0.87 -8.31 24.35
C ARG A 176 1.37 -9.70 23.93
N PRO A 177 2.64 -10.04 24.22
CA PRO A 177 3.24 -11.30 23.80
C PRO A 177 2.74 -12.47 24.67
N THR A 178 1.57 -13.02 24.36
CA THR A 178 1.01 -14.21 25.03
C THR A 178 1.01 -15.41 24.09
N HIS A 179 1.01 -16.63 24.65
CA HIS A 179 0.91 -17.87 23.85
C HIS A 179 -0.35 -17.89 22.97
N GLN A 180 -1.49 -17.41 23.49
CA GLN A 180 -2.74 -17.28 22.75
C GLN A 180 -2.59 -16.33 21.55
N ASN A 181 -1.98 -15.16 21.76
CA ASN A 181 -1.75 -14.20 20.67
C ASN A 181 -0.73 -14.75 19.64
N LYS A 182 0.28 -15.51 20.09
CA LYS A 182 1.23 -16.19 19.18
C LYS A 182 0.54 -17.22 18.29
N ALA A 183 -0.36 -18.04 18.85
CA ALA A 183 -1.14 -19.01 18.08
C ALA A 183 -2.01 -18.33 17.00
N SER A 184 -2.61 -17.17 17.31
CA SER A 184 -3.42 -16.42 16.33
C SER A 184 -2.64 -15.83 15.15
N THR A 185 -1.30 -15.70 15.27
CA THR A 185 -0.44 -15.25 14.16
C THR A 185 -0.02 -16.37 13.22
N SER A 186 -0.16 -17.63 13.67
CA SER A 186 0.30 -18.84 12.97
C SER A 186 -0.86 -19.65 12.37
N GLY A 187 -2.09 -19.43 12.83
CA GLY A 187 -3.29 -19.95 12.19
C GLY A 187 -3.60 -19.21 10.89
N GLY A 188 -3.48 -19.89 9.76
CA GLY A 188 -4.00 -19.38 8.48
C GLY A 188 -5.50 -19.14 8.60
N VAL A 189 -5.97 -18.00 8.13
CA VAL A 189 -7.40 -17.70 8.04
C VAL A 189 -8.01 -18.71 7.07
N GLN A 190 -8.82 -19.65 7.57
CA GLN A 190 -9.75 -20.40 6.73
C GLN A 190 -10.71 -19.38 6.10
N ALA A 191 -10.55 -19.12 4.81
CA ALA A 191 -11.59 -18.48 4.04
C ALA A 191 -12.80 -19.43 4.06
N ASP A 192 -13.88 -19.01 4.72
CA ASP A 192 -15.10 -19.79 4.94
C ASP A 192 -15.72 -20.20 3.59
N GLY A 193 -15.26 -21.35 3.09
CA GLY A 193 -15.85 -22.08 1.97
C GLY A 193 -16.90 -23.01 2.53
N ARG A 194 -18.09 -22.48 2.81
CA ARG A 194 -19.25 -23.34 3.05
C ARG A 194 -19.69 -23.96 1.73
N TYR A 195 -19.11 -25.12 1.42
CA TYR A 195 -19.87 -26.20 0.81
C TYR A 195 -20.33 -27.11 1.95
N LEU A 196 -21.59 -26.92 2.37
CA LEU A 196 -22.32 -28.00 3.02
C LEU A 196 -22.56 -29.06 1.94
N GLN A 197 -21.84 -30.17 2.03
CA GLN A 197 -22.24 -31.40 1.35
C GLN A 197 -22.52 -32.45 2.42
N MET A 198 -23.80 -32.76 2.54
CA MET A 198 -24.29 -33.91 3.29
C MET A 198 -23.88 -35.21 2.57
N GLY A 199 -23.55 -36.23 3.35
CA GLY A 199 -23.39 -37.63 2.95
C GLY A 199 -23.14 -38.42 4.23
N GLU A 200 -24.21 -38.84 4.90
CA GLU A 200 -24.68 -40.24 4.87
C GLU A 200 -23.63 -41.22 5.39
N GLU A 201 -23.65 -41.47 6.70
CA GLU A 201 -23.21 -42.74 7.26
C GLU A 201 -24.43 -43.46 7.84
N SER A 202 -24.71 -44.65 7.30
CA SER A 202 -25.54 -45.68 7.91
C SER A 202 -24.71 -46.95 8.09
N PRO A 203 -25.08 -47.82 9.04
CA PRO A 203 -24.13 -48.46 9.94
C PRO A 203 -23.68 -49.84 9.47
N GLU A 204 -22.41 -50.18 9.69
CA GLU A 204 -21.97 -51.57 9.63
C GLU A 204 -22.32 -52.33 10.91
N ARG A 205 -22.85 -53.53 10.68
CA ARG A 205 -23.34 -54.50 11.65
C ARG A 205 -22.16 -55.23 12.29
N GLY A 206 -22.24 -55.40 13.61
CA GLY A 206 -21.40 -56.35 14.33
C GLY A 206 -21.71 -57.80 13.96
N LEU A 207 -20.64 -58.59 13.92
CA LEU A 207 -20.62 -60.02 14.25
C LEU A 207 -19.71 -60.18 15.47
#